data_AF-A0A3E0PE41-F1
#
_entry.id   AF-A0A3E0PE41-F1
#
_cell.length_a   1.000
_cell.length_b   1.000
_cell.length_c   1.000
_cell.angle_alpha   90.00
_cell.angle_beta   90.00
_cell.angle_gamma   90.00
#
_symmetry.space_group_name_H-M   'P 1'
#
loop_
_entity.id
_entity.type
_entity.pdbx_description
1 polymer ?
#
loop_
_entity_poly.entity_id
_entity_poly.type
_entity_poly.pdbx_seq_one_letter_code
_entity_poly.pdbx_strand_id
1 'polypeptide(L)'
;MWKNNKSYLAQEREREAAAKIQFEREFGKELEPKKSEVISGTTIEKPDLSNDGSIKLTLPLASLEGQWQLRTSFIDVSDVGPQCNAEQNEWNRKQIRKIRTVLIPILKKLASLGRTTDANSTDAQQMSKLVDEHDRHADLGHWRCEPSFYEFANAYNNEYLPARKDGILMLIRGIELVWDNALRELGNLRSALRRVKDARHVFETTSTGGTGVAGIESAHSQFLTQDRIVKGFTLVDYKFSGGRLETVAKFNAQVLALEQEESRVSAIAELDLLRDEYVTRARTVPSPGDFTQSKSSANFSFDELNSGTYSWAVITDGLLSQLEEVRTAVGSKPLTILSGYRNPAHNDSLPNHSPTSRHQYGAAADVCPSDLNEDGKVDRKDREILYKAADEAGFNELIKKKVCVHMANE
;
A
#
# COMPACT_ATOMS: atom_id res chain seq x y z
N MET A 1 7.89 -16.31 -39.35
CA MET A 1 7.11 -16.82 -38.20
C MET A 1 6.75 -15.70 -37.19
N TRP A 2 6.32 -14.51 -37.64
CA TRP A 2 6.19 -13.31 -36.77
C TRP A 2 4.78 -12.69 -36.74
N LYS A 3 3.72 -13.49 -36.91
CA LYS A 3 2.33 -12.99 -36.95
C LYS A 3 1.41 -13.42 -35.79
N ASN A 4 1.91 -14.16 -34.79
CA ASN A 4 1.03 -14.74 -33.75
C ASN A 4 1.08 -14.06 -32.36
N ASN A 5 1.84 -12.97 -32.16
CA ASN A 5 1.99 -12.39 -30.80
C ASN A 5 0.75 -11.66 -30.26
N LYS A 6 -0.20 -11.26 -31.12
CA LYS A 6 -1.47 -10.66 -30.66
C LYS A 6 -2.43 -11.67 -30.02
N SER A 7 -2.30 -12.97 -30.35
CA SER A 7 -3.16 -14.02 -29.79
C SER A 7 -2.77 -14.38 -28.36
N TYR A 8 -1.49 -14.26 -28.01
CA TYR A 8 -0.99 -14.65 -26.69
C TYR A 8 -1.42 -13.65 -25.60
N LEU A 9 -1.24 -12.35 -25.85
CA LEU A 9 -1.66 -11.30 -24.92
C LEU A 9 -3.18 -11.24 -24.70
N ALA A 10 -3.97 -11.65 -25.69
CA ALA A 10 -5.42 -11.78 -25.54
C ALA A 10 -5.78 -12.97 -24.63
N GLN A 11 -5.10 -14.10 -24.78
CA GLN A 11 -5.29 -15.28 -23.93
C GLN A 11 -4.83 -15.05 -22.48
N GLU A 12 -3.78 -14.27 -22.25
CA GLU A 12 -3.37 -13.89 -20.89
C GLU A 12 -4.40 -13.01 -20.19
N ARG A 13 -4.94 -11.99 -20.88
CA ARG A 13 -5.99 -11.12 -20.31
C ARG A 13 -7.26 -11.88 -19.97
N GLU A 14 -7.63 -12.89 -20.77
CA GLU A 14 -8.77 -13.77 -20.46
C GLU A 14 -8.49 -14.66 -19.24
N ARG A 15 -7.26 -15.16 -19.07
CA ARG A 15 -6.85 -15.94 -17.89
C ARG A 15 -6.85 -15.08 -16.62
N GLU A 16 -6.34 -13.86 -16.68
CA GLU A 16 -6.35 -12.92 -15.55
C GLU A 16 -7.78 -12.54 -15.14
N ALA A 17 -8.66 -12.27 -16.10
CA ALA A 17 -10.06 -11.98 -15.84
C ALA A 17 -10.79 -13.18 -15.20
N ALA A 18 -10.53 -14.41 -15.68
CA ALA A 18 -11.09 -15.62 -15.11
C ALA A 18 -10.59 -15.89 -13.69
N ALA A 19 -9.29 -15.68 -13.42
CA ALA A 19 -8.70 -15.83 -12.10
C ALA A 19 -9.31 -14.84 -11.08
N LYS A 20 -9.54 -13.59 -11.50
CA LYS A 20 -10.19 -12.57 -10.67
C LYS A 20 -11.62 -12.95 -10.29
N ILE A 21 -12.43 -13.41 -11.26
CA ILE A 21 -13.81 -13.84 -11.01
C ILE A 21 -13.86 -15.07 -10.08
N GLN A 22 -12.91 -16.01 -10.24
CA GLN A 22 -12.82 -17.19 -9.38
C GLN A 22 -12.42 -16.84 -7.95
N PHE A 23 -11.49 -15.90 -7.77
CA PHE A 23 -11.11 -15.36 -6.46
C PHE A 23 -12.29 -14.68 -5.76
N GLU A 24 -13.03 -13.82 -6.46
CA GLU A 24 -14.22 -13.15 -5.90
C GLU A 24 -15.32 -14.15 -5.48
N ARG A 25 -15.48 -15.26 -6.22
CA ARG A 25 -16.41 -16.35 -5.86
C ARG A 25 -15.99 -17.15 -4.64
N GLU A 26 -14.70 -17.48 -4.50
CA GLU A 26 -14.19 -18.23 -3.35
C GLU A 26 -14.19 -17.36 -2.09
N PHE A 27 -13.85 -16.07 -2.21
CA PHE A 27 -13.90 -15.10 -1.11
C PHE A 27 -15.32 -14.86 -0.59
N GLY A 28 -16.32 -14.88 -1.48
CA GLY A 28 -17.74 -14.82 -1.08
C GLY A 28 -18.20 -16.00 -0.23
N LYS A 29 -17.54 -17.17 -0.32
CA LYS A 29 -17.86 -18.36 0.49
C LYS A 29 -17.22 -18.34 1.87
N GLU A 30 -16.09 -17.62 2.06
CA GLU A 30 -15.44 -17.46 3.37
C GLU A 30 -16.13 -16.42 4.27
N LEU A 31 -16.98 -15.56 3.70
CA LEU A 31 -17.74 -14.55 4.43
C LEU A 31 -19.05 -15.09 5.04
N GLU A 32 -19.38 -16.37 4.87
CA GLU A 32 -20.48 -16.99 5.64
C GLU A 32 -20.05 -17.20 7.10
N PRO A 33 -20.77 -16.62 8.08
CA PRO A 33 -20.36 -16.65 9.47
C PRO A 33 -20.36 -18.08 10.03
N LYS A 34 -19.17 -18.62 10.33
CA LYS A 34 -19.04 -19.80 11.20
C LYS A 34 -19.53 -19.43 12.60
N LYS A 35 -20.52 -20.18 13.09
CA LYS A 35 -21.03 -20.12 14.47
C LYS A 35 -19.85 -20.12 15.45
N SER A 36 -19.74 -19.07 16.25
CA SER A 36 -18.68 -18.90 17.24
C SER A 36 -18.89 -19.83 18.44
N GLU A 37 -17.87 -20.61 18.75
CA GLU A 37 -17.70 -21.25 20.06
C GLU A 37 -17.16 -20.22 21.07
N VAL A 38 -17.77 -20.23 22.25
CA VAL A 38 -17.45 -19.33 23.37
C VAL A 38 -16.32 -19.93 24.19
N ILE A 39 -15.22 -19.20 24.37
CA ILE A 39 -14.19 -19.50 25.37
C ILE A 39 -14.09 -18.28 26.31
N SER A 40 -14.32 -18.54 27.60
CA SER A 40 -14.34 -17.54 28.66
C SER A 40 -12.96 -17.30 29.27
N GLY A 41 -12.72 -16.07 29.75
CA GLY A 41 -11.62 -15.79 30.67
C GLY A 41 -11.13 -14.35 30.69
N THR A 42 -11.59 -13.60 31.71
CA THR A 42 -11.09 -12.29 32.21
C THR A 42 -11.59 -11.01 31.51
N THR A 43 -12.58 -10.39 32.14
CA THR A 43 -13.30 -9.19 31.70
C THR A 43 -12.59 -7.92 32.19
N ILE A 44 -11.94 -7.21 31.28
CA ILE A 44 -11.99 -5.76 31.23
C ILE A 44 -12.86 -5.46 30.01
N GLU A 45 -14.05 -4.90 30.20
CA GLU A 45 -14.93 -4.56 29.08
C GLU A 45 -14.21 -3.58 28.14
N LYS A 46 -13.71 -4.11 27.02
CA LYS A 46 -13.30 -3.31 25.87
C LYS A 46 -14.55 -2.59 25.34
N PRO A 47 -14.45 -1.31 24.92
CA PRO A 47 -15.53 -0.68 24.18
C PRO A 47 -15.87 -1.53 22.96
N ASP A 48 -17.15 -1.84 22.80
CA ASP A 48 -17.69 -2.67 21.73
C ASP A 48 -17.45 -1.97 20.38
N LEU A 49 -16.40 -2.39 19.67
CA LEU A 49 -16.11 -1.97 18.31
C LEU A 49 -16.99 -2.81 17.40
N SER A 50 -17.90 -2.17 16.64
CA SER A 50 -18.63 -2.89 15.61
C SER A 50 -17.67 -3.38 14.51
N ASN A 51 -18.07 -4.41 13.76
CA ASN A 51 -17.25 -5.04 12.71
C ASN A 51 -16.79 -4.08 11.58
N ASP A 52 -17.33 -2.85 11.53
CA ASP A 52 -16.96 -1.79 10.58
C ASP A 52 -15.99 -0.74 11.20
N GLY A 53 -15.49 -0.96 12.42
CA GLY A 53 -14.59 -0.04 13.11
C GLY A 53 -15.29 1.18 13.73
N SER A 54 -16.62 1.25 13.73
CA SER A 54 -17.34 2.33 14.39
C SER A 54 -17.37 2.12 15.92
N ILE A 55 -17.14 3.21 16.67
CA ILE A 55 -17.34 3.21 18.13
C ILE A 55 -18.82 3.54 18.38
N LYS A 56 -19.59 2.56 18.85
CA LYS A 56 -20.95 2.80 19.37
C LYS A 56 -20.85 3.33 20.80
N LEU A 57 -20.86 4.66 20.94
CA LEU A 57 -21.03 5.31 22.24
C LEU A 57 -22.51 5.27 22.62
N THR A 58 -22.92 4.23 23.35
CA THR A 58 -24.19 4.23 24.07
C THR A 58 -24.02 5.09 25.32
N LEU A 59 -24.26 6.41 25.19
CA LEU A 59 -24.36 7.26 26.37
C LEU A 59 -25.60 6.80 27.15
N PRO A 60 -25.49 6.51 28.46
CA PRO A 60 -26.66 6.26 29.30
C PRO A 60 -27.36 7.60 29.55
N LEU A 61 -28.07 8.10 28.53
CA LEU A 61 -29.13 9.07 28.70
C LEU A 61 -30.34 8.29 29.22
N ALA A 62 -30.34 7.96 30.52
CA ALA A 62 -31.59 7.59 31.17
C ALA A 62 -32.58 8.72 30.85
N SER A 63 -33.67 8.36 30.16
CA SER A 63 -34.53 9.29 29.45
C SER A 63 -35.05 10.37 30.41
N LEU A 64 -34.52 11.59 30.26
CA LEU A 64 -35.09 12.82 30.79
C LEU A 64 -36.61 12.90 30.49
N GLU A 65 -37.04 12.27 29.40
CA GLU A 65 -38.42 12.10 28.94
C GLU A 65 -39.43 11.71 30.03
N GLY A 66 -39.05 10.82 30.97
CA GLY A 66 -39.93 10.41 32.08
C GLY A 66 -40.12 11.49 33.17
N GLN A 67 -39.18 12.42 33.32
CA GLN A 67 -39.27 13.54 34.27
C GLN A 67 -39.90 14.80 33.65
N TRP A 68 -39.82 14.97 32.32
CA TRP A 68 -40.43 16.10 31.62
C TRP A 68 -41.96 15.99 31.50
N GLN A 69 -42.51 14.80 31.24
CA GLN A 69 -43.96 14.61 31.11
C GLN A 69 -44.74 14.90 32.42
N LEU A 70 -44.09 14.80 33.58
CA LEU A 70 -44.68 15.11 34.88
C LEU A 70 -44.71 16.62 35.20
N ARG A 71 -44.00 17.47 34.45
CA ARG A 71 -43.84 18.90 34.78
C ARG A 71 -44.55 19.87 33.83
N THR A 72 -44.92 19.46 32.61
CA THR A 72 -45.65 20.31 31.66
C THR A 72 -47.14 20.47 31.96
N SER A 73 -47.71 19.69 32.89
CA SER A 73 -49.13 19.73 33.26
C SER A 73 -49.51 20.78 34.32
N PHE A 74 -48.59 21.68 34.72
CA PHE A 74 -48.78 22.56 35.89
C PHE A 74 -48.87 24.06 35.62
N ILE A 75 -48.91 24.50 34.36
CA ILE A 75 -48.99 25.93 34.01
C ILE A 75 -50.41 26.26 33.55
N ASP A 76 -51.33 26.41 34.52
CA ASP A 76 -52.59 27.12 34.28
C ASP A 76 -52.40 28.60 34.62
N VAL A 77 -52.71 29.48 33.67
CA VAL A 77 -52.43 30.92 33.71
C VAL A 77 -53.31 31.64 34.76
N SER A 78 -54.34 30.98 35.26
CA SER A 78 -55.29 31.57 36.22
C SER A 78 -54.87 31.51 37.69
N ASP A 79 -53.77 30.83 38.03
CA ASP A 79 -53.40 30.57 39.42
C ASP A 79 -52.29 31.53 39.91
N VAL A 80 -52.64 32.46 40.80
CA VAL A 80 -51.74 33.50 41.35
C VAL A 80 -50.89 32.94 42.50
N GLY A 81 -49.85 32.18 42.15
CA GLY A 81 -48.84 31.70 43.10
C GLY A 81 -47.91 32.81 43.62
N PRO A 82 -47.08 32.52 44.64
CA PRO A 82 -46.18 33.51 45.23
C PRO A 82 -45.16 34.05 44.21
N GLN A 83 -45.04 35.38 44.18
CA GLN A 83 -44.10 36.09 43.30
C GLN A 83 -42.66 35.89 43.79
N CYS A 84 -41.74 35.72 42.84
CA CYS A 84 -40.31 35.70 43.15
C CYS A 84 -39.79 37.02 43.71
N ASN A 85 -38.85 36.94 44.65
CA ASN A 85 -38.04 38.08 45.03
C ASN A 85 -37.08 38.47 43.87
N ALA A 86 -36.50 39.67 43.97
CA ALA A 86 -35.66 40.23 42.91
C ALA A 86 -34.40 39.38 42.62
N GLU A 87 -33.78 38.80 43.65
CA GLU A 87 -32.58 37.98 43.52
C GLU A 87 -32.86 36.67 42.77
N GLN A 88 -33.95 35.97 43.11
CA GLN A 88 -34.35 34.75 42.43
C GLN A 88 -34.74 35.02 40.97
N ASN A 89 -35.39 36.16 40.71
CA ASN A 89 -35.70 36.60 39.35
C ASN A 89 -34.45 36.85 38.51
N GLU A 90 -33.44 37.53 39.06
CA GLU A 90 -32.17 37.75 38.37
C GLU A 90 -31.44 36.44 38.10
N TRP A 91 -31.45 35.52 39.08
CA TRP A 91 -30.85 34.20 38.94
C TRP A 91 -31.54 33.36 37.84
N ASN A 92 -32.87 33.32 37.81
CA ASN A 92 -33.65 32.61 36.78
C ASN A 92 -33.33 33.16 35.37
N ARG A 93 -33.27 34.50 35.22
CA ARG A 93 -32.88 35.15 33.95
C ARG A 93 -31.48 34.75 33.50
N LYS A 94 -30.52 34.64 34.43
CA LYS A 94 -29.15 34.21 34.13
C LYS A 94 -29.10 32.77 33.63
N GLN A 95 -29.88 31.86 34.22
CA GLN A 95 -29.95 30.46 33.78
C GLN A 95 -30.62 30.32 32.41
N ILE A 96 -31.75 30.99 32.18
CA ILE A 96 -32.44 30.99 30.87
C ILE A 96 -31.53 31.53 29.76
N ARG A 97 -30.77 32.60 30.05
CA ARG A 97 -29.77 33.12 29.11
C ARG A 97 -28.74 32.05 28.75
N LYS A 98 -28.23 31.29 29.73
CA LYS A 98 -27.25 30.21 29.52
C LYS A 98 -27.84 29.04 28.72
N ILE A 99 -29.09 28.65 29.00
CA ILE A 99 -29.81 27.62 28.23
C ILE A 99 -29.94 28.06 26.76
N ARG A 100 -30.39 29.31 26.53
CA ARG A 100 -30.58 29.88 25.19
C ARG A 100 -29.29 29.96 24.40
N THR A 101 -28.23 30.51 24.98
CA THR A 101 -27.01 30.85 24.23
C THR A 101 -26.02 29.70 24.12
N VAL A 102 -26.06 28.73 25.04
CA VAL A 102 -25.07 27.64 25.09
C VAL A 102 -25.71 26.29 24.81
N LEU A 103 -26.78 25.95 25.52
CA LEU A 103 -27.28 24.58 25.52
C LEU A 103 -28.03 24.21 24.24
N ILE A 104 -28.99 25.05 23.82
CA ILE A 104 -29.79 24.83 22.61
C ILE A 104 -28.91 24.72 21.35
N PRO A 105 -27.92 25.60 21.11
CA PRO A 105 -27.03 25.47 19.94
C PRO A 105 -26.23 24.16 19.92
N ILE A 106 -25.72 23.71 21.08
CA ILE A 106 -24.95 22.45 21.14
C ILE A 106 -25.86 21.25 20.87
N LEU A 107 -27.07 21.20 21.45
CA LEU A 107 -28.02 20.10 21.20
C LEU A 107 -28.44 20.04 19.72
N LYS A 108 -28.72 21.19 19.09
CA LYS A 108 -29.00 21.27 17.65
C LYS A 108 -27.82 20.78 16.80
N LYS A 109 -26.59 21.14 17.18
CA LYS A 109 -25.39 20.70 16.46
C LYS A 109 -25.19 19.19 16.59
N LEU A 110 -25.39 18.62 17.77
CA LEU A 110 -25.31 17.17 18.00
C LEU A 110 -26.35 16.40 17.18
N ALA A 111 -27.59 16.89 17.14
CA ALA A 111 -28.64 16.30 16.30
C ALA A 111 -28.28 16.35 14.80
N SER A 112 -27.70 17.47 14.32
CA SER A 112 -27.30 17.63 12.92
C SER A 112 -26.15 16.71 12.47
N LEU A 113 -25.40 16.13 13.41
CA LEU A 113 -24.31 15.20 13.11
C LEU A 113 -24.80 13.74 12.96
N GLY A 114 -26.11 13.50 12.96
CA GLY A 114 -26.71 12.17 12.76
C GLY A 114 -26.42 11.17 13.88
N ARG A 115 -25.93 11.64 15.04
CA ARG A 115 -25.47 10.79 16.14
C ARG A 115 -26.53 10.51 17.21
N THR A 116 -27.80 10.81 16.95
CA THR A 116 -28.84 10.72 17.99
C THR A 116 -30.17 10.25 17.43
N THR A 117 -30.88 9.43 18.20
CA THR A 117 -32.30 9.14 18.04
C THR A 117 -33.16 10.40 18.31
N ASP A 118 -34.45 10.35 17.93
CA ASP A 118 -35.43 11.46 17.98
C ASP A 118 -35.50 12.21 19.33
N ALA A 119 -35.07 11.58 20.42
CA ALA A 119 -35.05 12.14 21.78
C ALA A 119 -34.25 13.45 21.93
N ASN A 120 -33.06 13.58 21.30
CA ASN A 120 -32.25 14.81 21.44
C ASN A 120 -32.80 15.98 20.62
N SER A 121 -33.56 15.71 19.54
CA SER A 121 -34.32 16.75 18.83
C SER A 121 -35.49 17.24 19.67
N THR A 122 -36.09 16.33 20.45
CA THR A 122 -37.19 16.60 21.37
C THR A 122 -36.72 17.40 22.57
N ASP A 123 -35.56 17.09 23.16
CA ASP A 123 -34.96 17.85 24.25
C ASP A 123 -34.60 19.29 23.84
N ALA A 124 -34.00 19.47 22.67
CA ALA A 124 -33.70 20.81 22.15
C ALA A 124 -34.99 21.63 21.91
N GLN A 125 -36.04 20.99 21.41
CA GLN A 125 -37.34 21.63 21.22
C GLN A 125 -38.05 21.95 22.54
N GLN A 126 -38.01 21.06 23.52
CA GLN A 126 -38.59 21.27 24.85
C GLN A 126 -37.87 22.38 25.61
N MET A 127 -36.53 22.44 25.53
CA MET A 127 -35.76 23.55 26.10
C MET A 127 -36.03 24.87 25.39
N SER A 128 -36.22 24.88 24.06
CA SER A 128 -36.70 26.07 23.34
C SER A 128 -38.09 26.51 23.84
N LYS A 129 -39.04 25.58 23.98
CA LYS A 129 -40.38 25.89 24.50
C LYS A 129 -40.34 26.49 25.90
N LEU A 130 -39.54 25.92 26.80
CA LEU A 130 -39.34 26.43 28.16
C LEU A 130 -38.79 27.87 28.17
N VAL A 131 -37.83 28.14 27.29
CA VAL A 131 -37.22 29.46 27.12
C VAL A 131 -38.24 30.47 26.57
N ASP A 132 -39.10 30.05 25.63
CA ASP A 132 -40.13 30.89 25.03
C ASP A 132 -41.32 31.14 25.98
N GLU A 133 -41.66 30.18 26.83
CA GLU A 133 -42.67 30.35 27.89
C GLU A 133 -42.18 31.29 28.99
N HIS A 134 -40.93 31.12 29.45
CA HIS A 134 -40.32 32.05 30.39
C HIS A 134 -40.34 33.49 29.88
N ASP A 135 -39.97 33.73 28.61
CA ASP A 135 -40.00 35.08 28.03
C ASP A 135 -41.41 35.65 27.96
N ARG A 136 -42.41 34.83 27.59
CA ARG A 136 -43.82 35.24 27.60
C ARG A 136 -44.29 35.67 28.99
N HIS A 137 -43.89 34.96 30.04
CA HIS A 137 -44.21 35.33 31.43
C HIS A 137 -43.43 36.57 31.90
N ALA A 138 -42.20 36.75 31.42
CA ALA A 138 -41.37 37.92 31.72
C ALA A 138 -42.05 39.22 31.29
N ASP A 139 -42.62 39.24 30.08
CA ASP A 139 -43.26 40.40 29.48
C ASP A 139 -44.58 40.78 30.19
N LEU A 140 -45.22 39.81 30.85
CA LEU A 140 -46.46 40.00 31.61
C LEU A 140 -46.23 40.46 33.06
N GLY A 141 -44.97 40.58 33.52
CA GLY A 141 -44.65 40.99 34.88
C GLY A 141 -45.00 39.95 35.96
N HIS A 142 -45.40 38.74 35.57
CA HIS A 142 -45.81 37.66 36.46
C HIS A 142 -44.71 36.60 36.57
N TRP A 143 -43.85 36.74 37.58
CA TRP A 143 -42.80 35.75 37.86
C TRP A 143 -43.27 34.79 38.95
N ARG A 144 -43.74 33.60 38.57
CA ARG A 144 -43.93 32.50 39.52
C ARG A 144 -42.58 31.99 40.00
N CYS A 145 -42.41 31.93 41.32
CA CYS A 145 -41.28 31.22 41.91
C CYS A 145 -41.57 29.74 41.95
N GLU A 146 -41.26 29.08 40.84
CA GLU A 146 -41.40 27.65 40.74
C GLU A 146 -40.14 26.96 41.30
N PRO A 147 -40.24 26.22 42.42
CA PRO A 147 -39.10 25.49 43.01
C PRO A 147 -38.46 24.51 42.01
N SER A 148 -39.26 24.08 41.03
CA SER A 148 -38.88 23.23 39.90
C SER A 148 -37.68 23.76 39.12
N PHE A 149 -37.50 25.09 39.00
CA PHE A 149 -36.42 25.69 38.22
C PHE A 149 -35.08 25.66 38.96
N TYR A 150 -35.11 25.82 40.29
CA TYR A 150 -33.93 25.65 41.13
C TYR A 150 -33.47 24.19 41.12
N GLU A 151 -34.38 23.24 41.35
CA GLU A 151 -34.08 21.81 41.25
C GLU A 151 -33.58 21.42 39.85
N PHE A 152 -34.19 21.96 38.79
CA PHE A 152 -33.77 21.71 37.42
C PHE A 152 -32.37 22.27 37.15
N ALA A 153 -32.09 23.51 37.52
CA ALA A 153 -30.75 24.07 37.31
C ALA A 153 -29.71 23.40 38.20
N ASN A 154 -30.10 22.90 39.38
CA ASN A 154 -29.21 22.18 40.29
C ASN A 154 -28.90 20.78 39.72
N ALA A 155 -29.91 20.02 39.29
CA ALA A 155 -29.73 18.75 38.57
C ALA A 155 -28.93 18.97 37.27
N TYR A 156 -29.23 20.03 36.53
CA TYR A 156 -28.52 20.35 35.30
C TYR A 156 -27.05 20.74 35.55
N ASN A 157 -26.75 21.60 36.51
CA ASN A 157 -25.38 22.06 36.76
C ASN A 157 -24.54 21.04 37.55
N ASN A 158 -25.15 20.23 38.42
CA ASN A 158 -24.40 19.30 39.30
C ASN A 158 -24.39 17.86 38.81
N GLU A 159 -25.37 17.42 38.02
CA GLU A 159 -25.46 16.03 37.55
C GLU A 159 -25.25 15.96 36.04
N TYR A 160 -26.02 16.75 35.27
CA TYR A 160 -25.99 16.68 33.81
C TYR A 160 -24.74 17.30 33.19
N LEU A 161 -24.33 18.49 33.64
CA LEU A 161 -23.16 19.20 33.08
C LEU A 161 -21.86 18.42 33.35
N PRO A 162 -21.61 17.85 34.55
CA PRO A 162 -20.46 16.99 34.78
C PRO A 162 -20.52 15.70 33.97
N ALA A 163 -21.65 14.99 33.96
CA ALA A 163 -21.80 13.77 33.14
C ALA A 163 -21.58 14.03 31.64
N ARG A 164 -22.04 15.19 31.14
CA ARG A 164 -21.79 15.62 29.76
C ARG A 164 -20.34 16.02 29.52
N LYS A 165 -19.70 16.70 30.47
CA LYS A 165 -18.27 17.02 30.41
C LYS A 165 -17.45 15.74 30.37
N ASP A 166 -17.80 14.75 31.18
CA ASP A 166 -17.16 13.43 31.19
C ASP A 166 -17.41 12.68 29.89
N GLY A 167 -18.64 12.70 29.36
CA GLY A 167 -18.95 12.13 28.04
C GLY A 167 -18.19 12.79 26.89
N ILE A 168 -18.04 14.11 26.90
CA ILE A 168 -17.22 14.85 25.94
C ILE A 168 -15.74 14.48 26.10
N LEU A 169 -15.22 14.39 27.33
CA LEU A 169 -13.85 13.96 27.60
C LEU A 169 -13.59 12.52 27.16
N MET A 170 -14.55 11.61 27.35
CA MET A 170 -14.47 10.23 26.85
C MET A 170 -14.44 10.18 25.33
N LEU A 171 -15.28 10.99 24.66
CA LEU A 171 -15.25 11.11 23.20
C LEU A 171 -13.90 11.65 22.71
N ILE A 172 -13.35 12.68 23.36
CA ILE A 172 -12.03 13.25 23.02
C ILE A 172 -10.95 12.18 23.17
N ARG A 173 -10.89 11.49 24.31
CA ARG A 173 -9.94 10.40 24.55
C ARG A 173 -10.08 9.27 23.53
N GLY A 174 -11.31 8.94 23.13
CA GLY A 174 -11.57 7.97 22.07
C GLY A 174 -11.01 8.41 20.71
N ILE A 175 -11.19 9.69 20.36
CA ILE A 175 -10.62 10.27 19.13
C ILE A 175 -9.09 10.28 19.19
N GLU A 176 -8.50 10.71 20.31
CA GLU A 176 -7.04 10.69 20.53
C GLU A 176 -6.48 9.28 20.40
N LEU A 177 -7.13 8.28 20.99
CA LEU A 177 -6.72 6.88 20.89
C LEU A 177 -6.76 6.35 19.45
N VAL A 178 -7.82 6.67 18.68
CA VAL A 178 -7.90 6.30 17.26
C VAL A 178 -6.79 6.97 16.45
N TRP A 179 -6.51 8.25 16.74
CA TRP A 179 -5.44 8.99 16.09
C TRP A 179 -4.04 8.41 16.37
N ASP A 180 -3.74 8.11 17.63
CA ASP A 180 -2.48 7.50 18.04
C ASP A 180 -2.29 6.10 17.42
N ASN A 181 -3.38 5.33 17.32
CA ASN A 181 -3.37 4.06 16.60
C ASN A 181 -3.05 4.25 15.11
N ALA A 182 -3.69 5.22 14.44
CA ALA A 182 -3.43 5.51 13.03
C ALA A 182 -1.97 5.93 12.79
N LEU A 183 -1.40 6.79 13.66
CA LEU A 183 0.00 7.19 13.58
C LEU A 183 0.97 6.02 13.81
N ARG A 184 0.65 5.11 14.74
CA ARG A 184 1.43 3.88 14.94
C ARG A 184 1.41 3.01 13.68
N GLU A 185 0.23 2.80 13.09
CA GLU A 185 0.11 1.99 11.87
C GLU A 185 0.79 2.64 10.66
N LEU A 186 0.82 3.98 10.58
CA LEU A 186 1.64 4.70 9.60
C LEU A 186 3.14 4.46 9.82
N GLY A 187 3.59 4.38 11.07
CA GLY A 187 4.96 3.96 11.41
C GLY A 187 5.28 2.53 10.97
N ASN A 188 4.32 1.62 11.13
CA ASN A 188 4.43 0.25 10.63
C ASN A 188 4.50 0.20 9.10
N LEU A 189 3.72 1.03 8.39
CA LEU A 189 3.75 1.14 6.93
C LEU A 189 5.12 1.62 6.42
N ARG A 190 5.71 2.63 7.06
CA ARG A 190 7.08 3.07 6.75
C ARG A 190 8.11 1.95 6.95
N SER A 191 7.95 1.16 8.01
CA SER A 191 8.83 0.02 8.30
C SER A 191 8.68 -1.08 7.24
N ALA A 192 7.46 -1.31 6.74
CA ALA A 192 7.21 -2.22 5.63
C ALA A 192 7.87 -1.74 4.33
N LEU A 193 7.76 -0.44 4.00
CA LEU A 193 8.46 0.14 2.84
C LEU A 193 9.99 -0.01 2.97
N ARG A 194 10.55 0.17 4.17
CA ARG A 194 11.98 -0.09 4.40
C ARG A 194 12.35 -1.53 4.06
N ARG A 195 11.53 -2.53 4.43
CA ARG A 195 11.77 -3.93 4.05
C ARG A 195 11.74 -4.16 2.54
N VAL A 196 10.85 -3.50 1.80
CA VAL A 196 10.84 -3.54 0.32
C VAL A 196 12.14 -2.97 -0.24
N LYS A 197 12.61 -1.83 0.29
CA LYS A 197 13.88 -1.22 -0.10
C LYS A 197 15.09 -2.09 0.23
N ASP A 198 15.11 -2.70 1.41
CA ASP A 198 16.20 -3.59 1.82
C ASP A 198 16.22 -4.86 0.95
N ALA A 199 15.06 -5.45 0.64
CA ALA A 199 14.95 -6.60 -0.26
C ALA A 199 15.46 -6.26 -1.67
N ARG A 200 15.06 -5.10 -2.21
CA ARG A 200 15.56 -4.58 -3.49
C ARG A 200 17.07 -4.38 -3.46
N HIS A 201 17.59 -3.76 -2.41
CA HIS A 201 19.02 -3.51 -2.26
C HIS A 201 19.83 -4.81 -2.20
N VAL A 202 19.37 -5.82 -1.45
CA VAL A 202 20.01 -7.13 -1.38
C VAL A 202 20.01 -7.82 -2.75
N PHE A 203 18.87 -7.79 -3.46
CA PHE A 203 18.79 -8.34 -4.82
C PHE A 203 19.77 -7.64 -5.77
N GLU A 204 19.90 -6.33 -5.67
CA GLU A 204 20.78 -5.56 -6.55
C GLU A 204 22.26 -5.76 -6.24
N THR A 205 22.65 -5.93 -4.97
CA THR A 205 24.06 -5.90 -4.55
C THR A 205 24.71 -7.26 -4.32
N THR A 206 23.93 -8.34 -4.16
CA THR A 206 24.50 -9.66 -3.85
C THR A 206 24.69 -10.51 -5.11
N SER A 207 25.85 -11.16 -5.22
CA SER A 207 26.19 -12.06 -6.35
C SER A 207 25.46 -13.40 -6.31
N THR A 208 24.85 -13.74 -5.17
CA THR A 208 23.93 -14.88 -5.03
C THR A 208 22.48 -14.48 -5.34
N GLY A 209 22.22 -13.19 -5.55
CA GLY A 209 20.90 -12.59 -5.76
C GLY A 209 19.91 -12.73 -4.60
N GLY A 210 20.37 -13.17 -3.42
CA GLY A 210 19.53 -13.30 -2.22
C GLY A 210 18.29 -14.17 -2.44
N THR A 211 17.14 -13.72 -1.95
CA THR A 211 15.82 -14.36 -2.19
C THR A 211 15.23 -14.07 -3.57
N GLY A 212 15.96 -13.38 -4.46
CA GLY A 212 15.50 -13.05 -5.80
C GLY A 212 14.31 -12.08 -5.83
N VAL A 213 13.57 -12.12 -6.93
CA VAL A 213 12.30 -11.39 -7.12
C VAL A 213 11.27 -11.82 -6.08
N ALA A 214 11.26 -13.09 -5.68
CA ALA A 214 10.37 -13.60 -4.62
C ALA A 214 10.56 -12.87 -3.28
N GLY A 215 11.79 -12.41 -2.98
CA GLY A 215 12.07 -11.56 -1.82
C GLY A 215 11.37 -10.21 -1.88
N ILE A 216 11.42 -9.55 -3.04
CA ILE A 216 10.76 -8.27 -3.30
C ILE A 216 9.25 -8.43 -3.24
N GLU A 217 8.70 -9.46 -3.89
CA GLU A 217 7.26 -9.77 -3.89
C GLU A 217 6.72 -10.05 -2.48
N SER A 218 7.47 -10.81 -1.67
CA SER A 218 7.11 -11.09 -0.27
C SER A 218 7.08 -9.80 0.56
N ALA A 219 8.08 -8.93 0.41
CA ALA A 219 8.11 -7.64 1.10
C ALA A 219 6.98 -6.70 0.61
N HIS A 220 6.69 -6.68 -0.69
CA HIS A 220 5.60 -5.93 -1.30
C HIS A 220 4.23 -6.36 -0.73
N SER A 221 3.99 -7.67 -0.65
CA SER A 221 2.76 -8.23 -0.06
C SER A 221 2.55 -7.80 1.40
N GLN A 222 3.62 -7.75 2.20
CA GLN A 222 3.57 -7.22 3.57
C GLN A 222 3.23 -5.73 3.59
N PHE A 223 3.77 -4.94 2.65
CA PHE A 223 3.41 -3.52 2.53
C PHE A 223 1.93 -3.35 2.19
N LEU A 224 1.41 -4.07 1.20
CA LEU A 224 -0.02 -3.99 0.81
C LEU A 224 -0.96 -4.37 1.98
N THR A 225 -0.56 -5.35 2.79
CA THR A 225 -1.31 -5.73 4.00
C THR A 225 -1.37 -4.56 4.99
N GLN A 226 -0.24 -3.89 5.23
CA GLN A 226 -0.17 -2.76 6.15
C GLN A 226 -0.87 -1.51 5.60
N ASP A 227 -0.79 -1.26 4.29
CA ASP A 227 -1.48 -0.17 3.62
C ASP A 227 -3.00 -0.29 3.79
N ARG A 228 -3.54 -1.50 3.63
CA ARG A 228 -4.95 -1.79 3.88
C ARG A 228 -5.38 -1.46 5.33
N ILE A 229 -4.55 -1.80 6.32
CA ILE A 229 -4.81 -1.47 7.73
C ILE A 229 -4.87 0.04 7.92
N VAL A 230 -3.89 0.78 7.38
CA VAL A 230 -3.79 2.24 7.49
C VAL A 230 -4.99 2.94 6.82
N LYS A 231 -5.42 2.45 5.66
CA LYS A 231 -6.60 2.99 4.95
C LYS A 231 -7.93 2.62 5.61
N GLY A 232 -7.95 1.63 6.48
CA GLY A 232 -9.14 1.27 7.28
C GLY A 232 -9.51 2.34 8.30
N PHE A 233 -8.60 3.25 8.66
CA PHE A 233 -8.90 4.33 9.59
C PHE A 233 -9.75 5.42 8.92
N THR A 234 -10.95 5.64 9.46
CA THR A 234 -11.77 6.80 9.12
C THR A 234 -11.45 7.95 10.07
N LEU A 235 -10.52 8.83 9.67
CA LEU A 235 -10.12 9.98 10.46
C LEU A 235 -11.02 11.19 10.17
N VAL A 236 -11.43 11.90 11.20
CA VAL A 236 -12.24 13.13 11.07
C VAL A 236 -11.36 14.32 11.42
N ASP A 237 -11.31 15.32 10.54
CA ASP A 237 -10.65 16.59 10.84
C ASP A 237 -11.39 17.27 12.00
N TYR A 238 -10.76 17.29 13.17
CA TYR A 238 -11.33 17.93 14.35
C TYR A 238 -10.35 18.97 14.88
N LYS A 239 -10.72 20.26 14.84
CA LYS A 239 -9.88 21.35 15.38
C LYS A 239 -10.11 21.49 16.89
N PHE A 240 -9.18 21.03 17.72
CA PHE A 240 -9.08 21.52 19.10
C PHE A 240 -8.30 22.83 19.14
N SER A 241 -8.74 23.79 19.95
CA SER A 241 -8.14 25.11 20.13
C SER A 241 -6.78 25.09 20.87
N GLY A 242 -6.11 23.93 20.96
CA GLY A 242 -4.91 23.72 21.77
C GLY A 242 -3.64 23.27 21.03
N GLY A 243 -3.70 22.98 19.74
CA GLY A 243 -2.52 22.75 18.90
C GLY A 243 -2.06 21.29 18.73
N ARG A 244 -1.39 21.07 17.57
CA ARG A 244 -0.90 19.81 16.98
C ARG A 244 -1.97 18.78 16.63
N LEU A 245 -2.81 19.13 15.67
CA LEU A 245 -3.25 18.12 14.70
C LEU A 245 -2.41 18.29 13.44
N GLU A 246 -1.61 17.28 13.11
CA GLU A 246 -1.45 17.00 11.69
C GLU A 246 -2.85 16.83 11.13
N THR A 247 -3.17 17.55 10.06
CA THR A 247 -4.51 17.45 9.47
C THR A 247 -4.66 16.05 8.86
N VAL A 248 -5.89 15.55 8.75
CA VAL A 248 -6.18 14.32 8.00
C VAL A 248 -5.56 14.39 6.61
N ALA A 249 -5.54 15.58 6.00
CA ALA A 249 -4.84 15.83 4.75
C ALA A 249 -3.33 15.53 4.79
N LYS A 250 -2.61 15.88 5.87
CA LYS A 250 -1.18 15.54 6.02
C LYS A 250 -0.97 14.04 6.18
N PHE A 251 -1.81 13.37 6.97
CA PHE A 251 -1.76 11.92 7.11
C PHE A 251 -1.95 11.23 5.76
N ASN A 252 -3.02 11.58 5.03
CA ASN A 252 -3.31 11.02 3.71
C ASN A 252 -2.20 11.31 2.69
N ALA A 253 -1.62 12.51 2.70
CA ALA A 253 -0.50 12.85 1.83
C ALA A 253 0.75 12.00 2.13
N GLN A 254 1.00 11.68 3.40
CA GLN A 254 2.10 10.78 3.78
C GLN A 254 1.84 9.35 3.32
N VAL A 255 0.62 8.84 3.46
CA VAL A 255 0.22 7.51 2.94
C VAL A 255 0.47 7.46 1.43
N LEU A 256 -0.07 8.43 0.68
CA LEU A 256 0.10 8.50 -0.78
C LEU A 256 1.57 8.55 -1.22
N ALA A 257 2.41 9.32 -0.51
CA ALA A 257 3.83 9.39 -0.81
C ALA A 257 4.55 8.03 -0.59
N LEU A 258 4.12 7.26 0.42
CA LEU A 258 4.67 5.92 0.67
C LEU A 258 4.24 4.95 -0.43
N GLU A 259 3.00 5.01 -0.91
CA GLU A 259 2.51 4.16 -2.01
C GLU A 259 3.23 4.42 -3.32
N GLN A 260 3.46 5.69 -3.66
CA GLN A 260 4.20 6.07 -4.87
C GLN A 260 5.64 5.57 -4.83
N GLU A 261 6.29 5.73 -3.69
CA GLU A 261 7.66 5.25 -3.51
C GLU A 261 7.73 3.72 -3.50
N GLU A 262 6.74 3.05 -2.92
CA GLU A 262 6.66 1.59 -2.95
C GLU A 262 6.51 1.08 -4.39
N SER A 263 5.55 1.61 -5.14
CA SER A 263 5.33 1.25 -6.55
C SER A 263 6.59 1.42 -7.40
N ARG A 264 7.41 2.43 -7.09
CA ARG A 264 8.69 2.68 -7.77
C ARG A 264 9.75 1.62 -7.43
N VAL A 265 9.80 1.15 -6.18
CA VAL A 265 10.84 0.23 -5.70
C VAL A 265 10.50 -1.23 -5.96
N SER A 266 9.21 -1.61 -5.92
CA SER A 266 8.75 -2.97 -6.22
C SER A 266 8.55 -3.25 -7.71
N ALA A 267 8.61 -2.23 -8.57
CA ALA A 267 8.55 -2.42 -10.01
C ALA A 267 9.63 -3.42 -10.46
N ILE A 268 9.19 -4.55 -11.01
CA ILE A 268 10.06 -5.57 -11.60
C ILE A 268 10.28 -5.23 -13.06
N ALA A 269 11.52 -4.91 -13.41
CA ALA A 269 11.94 -4.68 -14.79
C ALA A 269 12.35 -6.00 -15.47
N GLU A 270 12.46 -5.98 -16.79
CA GLU A 270 12.96 -7.13 -17.57
C GLU A 270 14.34 -7.61 -17.08
N LEU A 271 15.22 -6.68 -16.72
CA LEU A 271 16.53 -6.99 -16.12
C LEU A 271 16.41 -7.75 -14.79
N ASP A 272 15.39 -7.43 -13.98
CA ASP A 272 15.18 -8.13 -12.72
C ASP A 272 14.75 -9.58 -12.96
N LEU A 273 13.88 -9.82 -13.96
CA LEU A 273 13.50 -11.17 -14.38
C LEU A 273 14.71 -11.97 -14.88
N LEU A 274 15.56 -11.35 -15.72
CA LEU A 274 16.78 -12.00 -16.20
C LEU A 274 17.72 -12.36 -15.05
N ARG A 275 17.93 -11.46 -14.09
CA ARG A 275 18.79 -11.71 -12.92
C ARG A 275 18.21 -12.78 -12.00
N ASP A 276 16.90 -12.76 -11.78
CA ASP A 276 16.20 -13.80 -11.01
C ASP A 276 16.35 -15.18 -11.66
N GLU A 277 16.42 -15.24 -12.98
CA GLU A 277 16.64 -16.49 -13.69
C GLU A 277 17.98 -17.16 -13.31
N TYR A 278 19.04 -16.37 -13.04
CA TYR A 278 20.31 -16.88 -12.51
C TYR A 278 20.13 -17.42 -11.08
N VAL A 279 19.42 -16.69 -10.23
CA VAL A 279 19.16 -17.08 -8.83
C VAL A 279 18.39 -18.40 -8.79
N THR A 280 17.26 -18.47 -9.48
CA THR A 280 16.37 -19.63 -9.53
C THR A 280 17.08 -20.88 -10.07
N ARG A 281 18.11 -20.72 -10.92
CA ARG A 281 18.92 -21.82 -11.46
C ARG A 281 20.22 -22.08 -10.71
N ALA A 282 20.40 -21.46 -9.54
CA ALA A 282 21.60 -21.57 -8.71
C ALA A 282 22.89 -21.30 -9.51
N ARG A 283 22.89 -20.20 -10.26
CA ARG A 283 24.06 -19.68 -10.99
C ARG A 283 24.60 -18.44 -10.28
N THR A 284 25.89 -18.16 -10.47
CA THR A 284 26.46 -16.88 -10.04
C THR A 284 25.79 -15.76 -10.81
N VAL A 285 25.22 -14.78 -10.12
CA VAL A 285 24.52 -13.66 -10.75
C VAL A 285 25.57 -12.62 -11.17
N PRO A 286 25.65 -12.25 -12.46
CA PRO A 286 26.47 -11.12 -12.90
C PRO A 286 26.07 -9.84 -12.16
N SER A 287 27.03 -8.92 -11.99
CA SER A 287 26.72 -7.63 -11.35
C SER A 287 25.73 -6.86 -12.20
N PRO A 288 24.86 -5.99 -11.62
CA PRO A 288 23.90 -5.21 -12.41
C PRO A 288 24.55 -4.43 -13.56
N GLY A 289 25.76 -3.90 -13.36
CA GLY A 289 26.51 -3.16 -14.37
C GLY A 289 27.08 -4.01 -15.52
N ASP A 290 27.09 -5.34 -15.38
CA ASP A 290 27.56 -6.25 -16.43
C ASP A 290 26.51 -6.47 -17.53
N PHE A 291 25.24 -6.21 -17.21
CA PHE A 291 24.14 -6.32 -18.16
C PHE A 291 24.07 -5.08 -19.06
N THR A 292 23.84 -5.31 -20.35
CA THR A 292 23.79 -4.27 -21.40
C THR A 292 22.71 -4.58 -22.43
N GLN A 293 22.29 -3.56 -23.17
CA GLN A 293 21.36 -3.67 -24.31
C GLN A 293 22.00 -3.21 -25.63
N SER A 294 23.28 -2.83 -25.62
CA SER A 294 23.87 -2.11 -26.76
C SER A 294 25.36 -2.35 -26.95
N LYS A 295 25.97 -3.26 -26.20
CA LYS A 295 27.41 -3.49 -26.29
C LYS A 295 27.74 -4.21 -27.59
N SER A 296 28.65 -3.61 -28.36
CA SER A 296 29.04 -4.02 -29.70
C SER A 296 30.48 -3.59 -29.98
N SER A 297 31.07 -4.12 -31.04
CA SER A 297 32.32 -3.65 -31.63
C SER A 297 32.08 -3.09 -33.05
N ALA A 298 33.13 -2.85 -33.82
CA ALA A 298 33.01 -2.33 -35.18
C ALA A 298 32.36 -3.33 -36.13
N ASN A 299 32.59 -4.63 -35.92
CA ASN A 299 32.13 -5.69 -36.81
C ASN A 299 31.17 -6.68 -36.15
N PHE A 300 30.90 -6.55 -34.84
CA PHE A 300 29.97 -7.41 -34.10
C PHE A 300 28.95 -6.56 -33.31
N SER A 301 27.70 -6.63 -33.73
CA SER A 301 26.53 -6.00 -33.14
C SER A 301 26.05 -6.66 -31.84
N PHE A 302 25.23 -5.94 -31.07
CA PHE A 302 24.59 -6.51 -29.89
C PHE A 302 23.65 -7.66 -30.24
N ASP A 303 22.81 -7.50 -31.27
CA ASP A 303 21.77 -8.47 -31.63
C ASP A 303 22.35 -9.82 -32.07
N GLU A 304 23.49 -9.86 -32.74
CA GLU A 304 24.13 -11.13 -33.11
C GLU A 304 24.80 -11.83 -31.92
N LEU A 305 25.25 -11.04 -30.94
CA LEU A 305 25.89 -11.54 -29.73
C LEU A 305 24.86 -11.91 -28.66
N ASN A 306 23.64 -11.41 -28.71
CA ASN A 306 22.58 -11.77 -27.76
C ASN A 306 21.69 -12.89 -28.33
N SER A 307 22.00 -14.14 -27.97
CA SER A 307 21.16 -15.30 -28.29
C SER A 307 20.13 -15.59 -27.19
N GLY A 308 20.01 -14.72 -26.19
CA GLY A 308 19.04 -14.83 -25.13
C GLY A 308 17.62 -14.46 -25.55
N THR A 309 16.70 -14.65 -24.61
CA THR A 309 15.27 -14.33 -24.77
C THR A 309 14.90 -12.94 -24.25
N TYR A 310 15.85 -12.23 -23.66
CA TYR A 310 15.68 -10.89 -23.10
C TYR A 310 16.37 -9.84 -23.96
N SER A 311 15.93 -8.59 -23.86
CA SER A 311 16.61 -7.43 -24.46
C SER A 311 17.94 -7.07 -23.78
N TRP A 312 18.23 -7.69 -22.62
CA TRP A 312 19.46 -7.56 -21.87
C TRP A 312 20.37 -8.77 -22.06
N ALA A 313 21.68 -8.53 -22.10
CA ALA A 313 22.69 -9.57 -22.16
C ALA A 313 23.91 -9.21 -21.31
N VAL A 314 24.76 -10.21 -21.01
CA VAL A 314 26.12 -9.97 -20.53
C VAL A 314 27.06 -10.16 -21.71
N ILE A 315 27.91 -9.16 -21.98
CA ILE A 315 28.93 -9.21 -23.04
C ILE A 315 30.21 -8.58 -22.46
N THR A 316 31.30 -9.34 -22.44
CA THR A 316 32.58 -8.85 -21.91
C THR A 316 33.35 -8.07 -22.98
N ASP A 317 34.15 -7.08 -22.56
CA ASP A 317 35.05 -6.38 -23.49
C ASP A 317 36.14 -7.30 -24.04
N GLY A 318 36.56 -8.29 -23.25
CA GLY A 318 37.53 -9.31 -23.66
C GLY A 318 37.03 -10.12 -24.85
N LEU A 319 35.78 -10.61 -24.78
CA LEU A 319 35.16 -11.34 -25.90
C LEU A 319 35.14 -10.48 -27.17
N LEU A 320 34.68 -9.23 -27.08
CA LEU A 320 34.60 -8.33 -28.24
C LEU A 320 35.97 -8.06 -28.87
N SER A 321 36.95 -7.74 -28.03
CA SER A 321 38.31 -7.39 -28.51
C SER A 321 38.95 -8.58 -29.23
N GLN A 322 38.83 -9.78 -28.66
CA GLN A 322 39.41 -10.97 -29.30
C GLN A 322 38.65 -11.41 -30.55
N LEU A 323 37.32 -11.25 -30.61
CA LEU A 323 36.58 -11.52 -31.85
C LEU A 323 37.06 -10.61 -32.99
N GLU A 324 37.38 -9.35 -32.71
CA GLU A 324 37.96 -8.42 -33.69
C GLU A 324 39.39 -8.81 -34.09
N GLU A 325 40.20 -9.29 -33.15
CA GLU A 325 41.54 -9.83 -33.42
C GLU A 325 41.47 -11.06 -34.32
N VAL A 326 40.57 -12.02 -34.01
CA VAL A 326 40.34 -13.21 -34.84
C VAL A 326 39.91 -12.80 -36.25
N ARG A 327 38.93 -11.89 -36.36
CA ARG A 327 38.47 -11.37 -37.66
C ARG A 327 39.63 -10.77 -38.45
N THR A 328 40.49 -9.99 -37.80
CA THR A 328 41.67 -9.37 -38.41
C THR A 328 42.68 -10.43 -38.87
N ALA A 329 42.97 -11.42 -38.02
CA ALA A 329 43.92 -12.50 -38.30
C ALA A 329 43.50 -13.39 -39.48
N VAL A 330 42.20 -13.56 -39.71
CA VAL A 330 41.66 -14.27 -40.88
C VAL A 330 41.47 -13.39 -42.13
N GLY A 331 42.12 -12.22 -42.16
CA GLY A 331 42.13 -11.33 -43.32
C GLY A 331 40.93 -10.38 -43.40
N SER A 332 40.33 -10.01 -42.26
CA SER A 332 39.15 -9.14 -42.19
C SER A 332 37.93 -9.66 -42.95
N LYS A 333 37.85 -10.98 -43.14
CA LYS A 333 36.69 -11.63 -43.76
C LYS A 333 35.51 -11.67 -42.78
N PRO A 334 34.25 -11.61 -43.27
CA PRO A 334 33.07 -11.73 -42.41
C PRO A 334 33.07 -13.05 -41.63
N LEU A 335 32.77 -12.97 -40.33
CA LEU A 335 32.54 -14.12 -39.46
C LEU A 335 31.07 -14.15 -39.08
N THR A 336 30.48 -15.34 -39.00
CA THR A 336 29.08 -15.49 -38.56
C THR A 336 29.04 -15.94 -37.10
N ILE A 337 28.46 -15.11 -36.23
CA ILE A 337 28.15 -15.52 -34.85
C ILE A 337 26.89 -16.38 -34.88
N LEU A 338 27.03 -17.67 -34.57
CA LEU A 338 25.89 -18.58 -34.44
C LEU A 338 25.21 -18.40 -33.08
N SER A 339 26.00 -18.12 -32.04
CA SER A 339 25.48 -17.70 -30.75
C SER A 339 26.54 -17.03 -29.88
N GLY A 340 26.15 -15.98 -29.15
CA GLY A 340 26.98 -15.33 -28.13
C GLY A 340 26.43 -15.59 -26.73
N TYR A 341 26.04 -14.54 -26.02
CA TYR A 341 25.36 -14.60 -24.74
C TYR A 341 24.11 -15.49 -24.77
N ARG A 342 23.90 -16.26 -23.70
CA ARG A 342 22.69 -17.07 -23.47
C ARG A 342 22.19 -16.84 -22.06
N ASN A 343 20.94 -16.45 -21.88
CA ASN A 343 20.33 -16.47 -20.55
C ASN A 343 20.23 -17.92 -20.02
N PRO A 344 20.23 -18.13 -18.69
CA PRO A 344 20.25 -19.47 -18.09
C PRO A 344 19.19 -20.45 -18.64
N ALA A 345 17.94 -20.02 -18.81
CA ALA A 345 16.85 -20.83 -19.35
C ALA A 345 17.10 -21.24 -20.81
N HIS A 346 17.63 -20.33 -21.63
CA HIS A 346 18.01 -20.67 -23.00
C HIS A 346 19.14 -21.69 -23.01
N ASN A 347 20.18 -21.50 -22.17
CA ASN A 347 21.27 -22.46 -22.04
C ASN A 347 20.77 -23.86 -21.62
N ASP A 348 19.92 -23.93 -20.58
CA ASP A 348 19.38 -25.19 -20.07
C ASP A 348 18.52 -25.94 -21.12
N SER A 349 17.92 -25.21 -22.07
CA SER A 349 17.11 -25.80 -23.14
C SER A 349 17.94 -26.54 -24.20
N LEU A 350 19.25 -26.30 -24.25
CA LEU A 350 20.14 -26.90 -25.25
C LEU A 350 20.58 -28.32 -24.83
N PRO A 351 20.71 -29.24 -25.80
CA PRO A 351 21.23 -30.57 -25.52
C PRO A 351 22.69 -30.49 -25.07
N ASN A 352 23.06 -31.26 -24.03
CA ASN A 352 24.40 -31.31 -23.46
C ASN A 352 24.93 -29.94 -22.98
N HIS A 353 24.05 -29.05 -22.52
CA HIS A 353 24.47 -27.78 -21.95
C HIS A 353 25.32 -27.97 -20.69
N SER A 354 26.21 -27.02 -20.44
CA SER A 354 26.92 -26.94 -19.15
C SER A 354 26.26 -25.88 -18.27
N PRO A 355 25.94 -26.22 -17.00
CA PRO A 355 25.58 -25.26 -15.96
C PRO A 355 26.53 -24.07 -15.82
N THR A 356 27.81 -24.28 -16.09
CA THR A 356 28.87 -23.29 -15.97
C THR A 356 29.31 -22.73 -17.31
N SER A 357 28.49 -22.88 -18.37
CA SER A 357 28.84 -22.40 -19.72
C SER A 357 29.18 -20.91 -19.73
N ARG A 358 30.33 -20.58 -20.34
CA ARG A 358 30.81 -19.22 -20.53
C ARG A 358 29.90 -18.33 -21.38
N HIS A 359 28.99 -18.92 -22.17
CA HIS A 359 27.93 -18.18 -22.85
C HIS A 359 26.99 -17.45 -21.87
N GLN A 360 26.74 -18.00 -20.69
CA GLN A 360 25.91 -17.35 -19.67
C GLN A 360 26.59 -16.15 -19.02
N TYR A 361 27.88 -15.93 -19.28
CA TYR A 361 28.67 -14.86 -18.66
C TYR A 361 29.27 -13.90 -19.69
N GLY A 362 28.78 -13.95 -20.94
CA GLY A 362 29.22 -13.03 -21.99
C GLY A 362 30.69 -13.19 -22.40
N ALA A 363 31.27 -14.35 -22.10
CA ALA A 363 32.69 -14.64 -22.30
C ALA A 363 32.89 -15.73 -23.37
N ALA A 364 31.87 -16.06 -24.15
CA ALA A 364 31.95 -17.07 -25.20
C ALA A 364 31.11 -16.75 -26.44
N ALA A 365 31.56 -17.23 -27.59
CA ALA A 365 30.84 -17.22 -28.85
C ALA A 365 31.05 -18.53 -29.63
N ASP A 366 30.03 -18.94 -30.36
CA ASP A 366 30.10 -19.99 -31.37
C ASP A 366 30.21 -19.30 -32.74
N VAL A 367 31.36 -19.41 -33.40
CA VAL A 367 31.67 -18.65 -34.61
C VAL A 367 31.87 -19.60 -35.79
N CYS A 368 31.21 -19.33 -36.90
CA CYS A 368 31.37 -20.07 -38.15
C CYS A 368 32.17 -19.23 -39.16
N PRO A 369 33.15 -19.84 -39.84
CA PRO A 369 33.98 -19.13 -40.81
C PRO A 369 33.19 -18.85 -42.09
N SER A 370 33.65 -17.87 -42.87
CA SER A 370 33.38 -17.80 -44.31
C SER A 370 34.32 -18.74 -45.08
N ASP A 371 34.37 -18.63 -46.41
CA ASP A 371 35.42 -19.26 -47.23
C ASP A 371 36.75 -18.52 -46.99
N LEU A 372 37.49 -18.95 -45.97
CA LEU A 372 38.71 -18.30 -45.51
C LEU A 372 39.90 -18.65 -46.42
N ASN A 373 39.90 -19.85 -47.00
CA ASN A 373 40.97 -20.32 -47.89
C ASN A 373 40.74 -20.04 -49.39
N GLU A 374 39.57 -19.52 -49.76
CA GLU A 374 39.19 -19.15 -51.13
C GLU A 374 39.10 -20.34 -52.10
N ASP A 375 38.78 -21.54 -51.59
CA ASP A 375 38.58 -22.73 -52.40
C ASP A 375 37.13 -22.91 -52.91
N GLY A 376 36.25 -21.95 -52.61
CA GLY A 376 34.86 -21.90 -53.02
C GLY A 376 33.92 -22.67 -52.11
N LYS A 377 34.39 -23.16 -50.96
CA LYS A 377 33.61 -23.95 -49.99
C LYS A 377 33.83 -23.41 -48.58
N VAL A 378 32.82 -23.59 -47.72
CA VAL A 378 32.96 -23.38 -46.27
C VAL A 378 33.00 -24.75 -45.62
N ASP A 379 34.21 -25.22 -45.30
CA ASP A 379 34.43 -26.59 -44.85
C ASP A 379 35.36 -26.70 -43.62
N ARG A 380 35.85 -27.92 -43.38
CA ARG A 380 36.72 -28.21 -42.24
C ARG A 380 38.02 -27.40 -42.29
N LYS A 381 38.56 -27.11 -43.46
CA LYS A 381 39.82 -26.35 -43.61
C LYS A 381 39.65 -24.92 -43.12
N ASP A 382 38.53 -24.26 -43.46
CA ASP A 382 38.23 -22.90 -42.97
C ASP A 382 38.09 -22.88 -41.46
N ARG A 383 37.45 -23.91 -40.89
CA ARG A 383 37.38 -24.07 -39.44
C ARG A 383 38.76 -24.20 -38.81
N GLU A 384 39.71 -24.91 -39.43
CA GLU A 384 41.08 -25.01 -38.90
C GLU A 384 41.81 -23.65 -38.94
N ILE A 385 41.60 -22.84 -39.98
CA ILE A 385 42.12 -21.47 -40.05
C ILE A 385 41.52 -20.61 -38.93
N LEU A 386 40.19 -20.64 -38.77
CA LEU A 386 39.49 -19.92 -37.72
C LEU A 386 39.93 -20.35 -36.31
N TYR A 387 40.10 -21.65 -36.09
CA TYR A 387 40.57 -22.20 -34.81
C TYR A 387 41.97 -21.69 -34.48
N LYS A 388 42.89 -21.71 -35.44
CA LYS A 388 44.26 -21.21 -35.23
C LYS A 388 44.27 -19.72 -34.92
N ALA A 389 43.47 -18.93 -35.64
CA ALA A 389 43.34 -17.50 -35.37
C ALA A 389 42.77 -17.23 -33.96
N ALA A 390 41.82 -18.04 -33.50
CA ALA A 390 41.27 -17.94 -32.15
C ALA A 390 42.27 -18.32 -31.05
N ASP A 391 43.09 -19.35 -31.28
CA ASP A 391 44.20 -19.72 -30.39
C ASP A 391 45.23 -18.59 -30.28
N GLU A 392 45.59 -17.98 -31.42
CA GLU A 392 46.52 -16.85 -31.49
C GLU A 392 45.96 -15.56 -30.84
N ALA A 393 44.64 -15.37 -30.87
CA ALA A 393 43.95 -14.27 -30.16
C ALA A 393 43.81 -14.52 -28.64
N GLY A 394 44.28 -15.67 -28.15
CA GLY A 394 44.32 -15.98 -26.73
C GLY A 394 42.99 -16.42 -26.12
N PHE A 395 42.13 -17.08 -26.90
CA PHE A 395 40.98 -17.79 -26.33
C PHE A 395 41.45 -19.02 -25.54
N ASN A 396 41.03 -19.15 -24.28
CA ASN A 396 41.52 -20.21 -23.39
C ASN A 396 40.73 -21.52 -23.52
N GLU A 397 39.50 -21.47 -24.02
CA GLU A 397 38.66 -22.64 -24.28
C GLU A 397 38.22 -22.65 -25.75
N LEU A 398 38.74 -23.63 -26.50
CA LEU A 398 38.46 -23.81 -27.93
C LEU A 398 37.91 -25.21 -28.22
N ILE A 399 36.72 -25.27 -28.81
CA ILE A 399 36.09 -26.55 -29.18
C ILE A 399 35.68 -26.54 -30.64
N LYS A 400 36.23 -27.48 -31.43
CA LYS A 400 35.86 -27.66 -32.83
C LYS A 400 34.47 -28.29 -32.93
N LYS A 401 33.52 -27.57 -33.52
CA LYS A 401 32.21 -28.10 -33.96
C LYS A 401 32.30 -28.50 -35.44
N LYS A 402 31.19 -28.97 -36.04
CA LYS A 402 31.18 -29.50 -37.41
C LYS A 402 31.88 -28.57 -38.42
N VAL A 403 31.44 -27.32 -38.50
CA VAL A 403 32.04 -26.26 -39.33
C VAL A 403 32.40 -24.99 -38.55
N CYS A 404 32.01 -24.90 -37.28
CA CYS A 404 32.21 -23.72 -36.44
C CYS A 404 33.21 -24.00 -35.31
N VAL A 405 33.63 -22.96 -34.61
CA VAL A 405 34.52 -23.03 -33.45
C VAL A 405 33.80 -22.39 -32.26
N HIS A 406 33.71 -23.10 -31.15
CA HIS A 406 33.39 -22.50 -29.86
C HIS A 406 34.65 -21.82 -29.33
N MET A 407 34.51 -20.55 -28.93
CA MET A 407 35.59 -19.72 -28.41
C MET A 407 35.13 -19.14 -27.08
N ALA A 408 35.89 -19.36 -26.02
CA ALA A 408 35.56 -18.82 -24.71
C ALA A 408 36.81 -18.41 -23.91
N ASN A 409 36.60 -17.42 -23.04
CA ASN A 409 37.58 -16.95 -22.06
C ASN A 409 37.18 -17.30 -20.65
N GLU A 410 38.20 -17.33 -19.79
CA GLU A 410 38.00 -17.43 -18.36
C GLU A 410 37.58 -16.12 -17.68
#